data_AF-X1EEE8-F1
#
_entry.id   AF-X1EEE8-F1
#
_cell.length_a   1.000
_cell.length_b   1.000
_cell.length_c   1.000
_cell.angle_alpha   90.00
_cell.angle_beta   90.00
_cell.angle_gamma   90.00
#
_symmetry.space_group_name_H-M   'P 1'
#
loop_
_entity.id
_entity.type
_entity.pdbx_description
1 polymer ?
#
loop_
_entity_poly.entity_id
_entity_poly.type
_entity_poly.pdbx_seq_one_letter_code
_entity_poly.pdbx_strand_id
1 'polypeptide(L)'
;ITGGEPTLQIDIIPLCKILKEIKKLVSVDTNGSHPEIIKLLLPYVNRIALDLKAPLELNGNRLKQIIITNLDPQKIKDTIKIVQSSKNIQFEIRTTYIKKLHTPDDLKSIMNYLKKINFTGDYVIQQYQYSDGVGENYRELFEEPSFEEIKDILNNYENLPYKIYVRAREIGYKQII
;
A
#
# COMPACT_ATOMS: atom_id res chain seq x y z
N ILE A 1 -1.98 -8.29 11.14
CA ILE A 1 -0.56 -8.23 11.55
C ILE A 1 0.05 -7.05 10.82
N THR A 2 0.53 -6.07 11.58
CA THR A 2 1.09 -4.79 11.11
C THR A 2 2.23 -4.39 12.07
N GLY A 3 2.69 -3.13 12.06
CA GLY A 3 3.76 -2.62 12.91
C GLY A 3 4.85 -1.98 12.03
N GLY A 4 6.09 -2.47 12.16
CA GLY A 4 7.15 -2.22 11.18
C GLY A 4 6.89 -2.98 9.88
N GLU A 5 7.92 -3.62 9.31
CA GLU A 5 7.72 -4.58 8.22
C GLU A 5 7.59 -6.01 8.79
N PRO A 6 6.39 -6.61 8.82
CA PRO A 6 6.20 -7.90 9.48
C PRO A 6 6.95 -9.04 8.78
N THR A 7 7.25 -8.92 7.49
CA THR A 7 8.00 -9.96 6.75
C THR A 7 9.50 -10.01 7.08
N LEU A 8 10.03 -9.02 7.84
CA LEU A 8 11.39 -9.12 8.40
C LEU A 8 11.50 -10.18 9.50
N GLN A 9 10.39 -10.55 10.12
CA GLN A 9 10.35 -11.52 11.22
C GLN A 9 9.83 -12.86 10.72
N ILE A 10 10.71 -13.84 10.55
CA ILE A 10 10.33 -15.16 10.00
C ILE A 10 9.24 -15.88 10.81
N ASP A 11 9.14 -15.59 12.10
CA ASP A 11 8.16 -16.14 13.03
C ASP A 11 6.71 -15.71 12.72
N ILE A 12 6.51 -14.75 11.80
CA ILE A 12 5.18 -14.43 11.28
C ILE A 12 4.50 -15.64 10.63
N ILE A 13 5.28 -16.56 10.04
CA ILE A 13 4.75 -17.75 9.37
C ILE A 13 4.07 -18.70 10.38
N PRO A 14 4.77 -19.19 11.44
CA PRO A 14 4.11 -20.01 12.45
C PRO A 14 2.97 -19.27 13.17
N LEU A 15 3.08 -17.95 13.39
CA LEU A 15 1.98 -17.17 13.95
C LEU A 15 0.71 -17.24 13.06
N CYS A 16 0.85 -16.99 11.75
CA CYS A 16 -0.29 -17.05 10.84
C CYS A 16 -0.91 -18.46 10.77
N LYS A 17 -0.08 -19.51 10.83
CA LYS A 17 -0.56 -20.91 10.91
C LYS A 17 -1.46 -21.12 12.12
N ILE A 18 -0.98 -20.74 13.30
CA ILE A 18 -1.74 -20.88 14.56
C ILE A 18 -3.06 -20.10 14.48
N LEU A 19 -3.02 -18.85 14.01
CA LEU A 19 -4.22 -18.02 13.87
C LEU A 19 -5.25 -18.63 12.91
N LYS A 20 -4.81 -19.25 11.81
CA LYS A 20 -5.69 -19.96 10.89
C LYS A 20 -6.29 -21.22 11.52
N GLU A 21 -5.52 -22.00 12.27
CA GLU A 21 -6.00 -23.21 12.96
C GLU A 21 -7.11 -22.89 13.98
N ILE A 22 -7.00 -21.76 14.69
CA ILE A 22 -8.05 -21.26 15.59
C ILE A 22 -9.17 -20.49 14.86
N LYS A 23 -9.26 -20.64 13.52
CA LYS A 23 -10.32 -20.11 12.65
C LYS A 23 -10.46 -18.58 12.67
N LYS A 24 -9.36 -17.85 12.86
CA LYS A 24 -9.35 -16.39 12.72
C LYS A 24 -9.11 -15.97 11.27
N LEU A 25 -9.69 -14.84 10.88
CA LEU A 25 -9.34 -14.16 9.65
C LEU A 25 -8.03 -13.40 9.85
N VAL A 26 -7.04 -13.68 9.01
CA VAL A 26 -5.70 -13.11 9.14
C VAL A 26 -5.44 -12.14 7.99
N SER A 27 -5.10 -10.91 8.34
CA SER A 27 -4.61 -9.89 7.40
C SER A 27 -3.15 -9.59 7.71
N VAL A 28 -2.31 -9.42 6.69
CA VAL A 28 -0.92 -8.95 6.83
C VAL A 28 -0.73 -7.67 6.04
N ASP A 29 -0.18 -6.65 6.70
CA ASP A 29 0.21 -5.39 6.08
C ASP A 29 1.73 -5.41 5.83
N THR A 30 2.18 -5.09 4.62
CA THR A 30 3.59 -5.18 4.20
C THR A 30 3.95 -4.05 3.24
N ASN A 31 5.21 -3.67 3.15
CA ASN A 31 5.77 -2.82 2.10
C ASN A 31 6.21 -3.61 0.85
N GLY A 32 6.09 -4.95 0.88
CA GLY A 32 6.38 -5.82 -0.27
C GLY A 32 7.86 -6.09 -0.54
N SER A 33 8.75 -5.81 0.42
CA SER A 33 10.21 -5.98 0.26
C SER A 33 10.74 -7.41 0.38
N HIS A 34 9.90 -8.37 0.79
CA HIS A 34 10.27 -9.79 0.99
C HIS A 34 9.27 -10.74 0.30
N PRO A 35 9.26 -10.78 -1.05
CA PRO A 35 8.34 -11.63 -1.81
C PRO A 35 8.42 -13.12 -1.43
N GLU A 36 9.59 -13.59 -1.01
CA GLU A 36 9.82 -14.96 -0.54
C GLU A 36 9.01 -15.30 0.71
N ILE A 37 8.89 -14.37 1.66
CA ILE A 37 8.11 -14.56 2.88
C ILE A 37 6.62 -14.46 2.57
N ILE A 38 6.23 -13.52 1.71
CA ILE A 38 4.84 -13.40 1.26
C ILE A 38 4.35 -14.69 0.64
N LYS A 39 5.14 -15.32 -0.24
CA LYS A 39 4.80 -16.61 -0.86
C LYS A 39 4.50 -17.70 0.18
N LEU A 40 5.24 -17.73 1.27
CA LEU A 40 5.05 -18.69 2.36
C LEU A 40 3.84 -18.38 3.24
N LEU A 41 3.44 -17.11 3.32
CA LEU A 41 2.29 -16.64 4.11
C LEU A 41 0.94 -16.90 3.44
N LEU A 42 0.87 -16.82 2.11
CA LEU A 42 -0.39 -16.92 1.35
C LEU A 42 -1.34 -18.05 1.79
N PRO A 43 -0.88 -19.28 2.09
CA PRO A 43 -1.78 -20.36 2.51
C PRO A 43 -2.43 -20.11 3.88
N TYR A 44 -1.94 -19.17 4.69
CA TYR A 44 -2.34 -18.96 6.08
C TYR A 44 -3.02 -17.61 6.32
N VAL A 45 -3.17 -16.79 5.28
CA VAL A 45 -3.76 -15.46 5.37
C VAL A 45 -4.99 -15.34 4.48
N ASN A 46 -5.87 -14.41 4.83
CA ASN A 46 -7.09 -14.09 4.09
C ASN A 46 -6.93 -12.78 3.30
N ARG A 47 -6.06 -11.88 3.77
CA ARG A 47 -5.85 -10.57 3.18
C ARG A 47 -4.39 -10.16 3.22
N ILE A 48 -3.92 -9.55 2.14
CA ILE A 48 -2.67 -8.77 2.10
C ILE A 48 -3.01 -7.32 1.82
N ALA A 49 -2.46 -6.41 2.62
CA ALA A 49 -2.39 -4.99 2.29
C ALA A 49 -0.94 -4.61 1.99
N LEU A 50 -0.67 -4.16 0.77
CA LEU A 50 0.66 -3.74 0.35
C LEU A 50 0.73 -2.22 0.32
N ASP A 51 1.64 -1.64 1.10
CA ASP A 51 1.95 -0.23 1.11
C ASP A 51 2.83 0.14 -0.10
N LEU A 52 2.22 0.75 -1.12
CA LEU A 52 2.88 1.27 -2.30
C LEU A 52 2.98 2.80 -2.20
N LYS A 53 4.04 3.30 -1.56
CA LYS A 53 4.13 4.74 -1.23
C LYS A 53 4.68 5.61 -2.36
N ALA A 54 5.24 5.03 -3.42
CA ALA A 54 5.87 5.79 -4.48
C ALA A 54 5.77 5.08 -5.84
N PRO A 55 5.93 5.82 -6.95
CA PRO A 55 6.07 5.23 -8.27
C PRO A 55 7.25 4.23 -8.35
N LEU A 56 7.04 3.09 -9.02
CA LEU A 56 8.04 2.02 -9.18
C LEU A 56 8.84 2.10 -10.49
N GLU A 57 8.59 3.13 -11.30
CA GLU A 57 9.36 3.38 -12.52
C GLU A 57 10.69 4.05 -12.17
N LEU A 58 11.78 3.47 -12.65
CA LEU A 58 13.17 3.80 -12.24
C LEU A 58 13.65 5.18 -12.69
N ASN A 59 12.93 5.82 -13.62
CA ASN A 59 13.36 7.05 -14.27
C ASN A 59 13.15 8.30 -13.40
N GLY A 60 12.40 8.18 -12.30
CA GLY A 60 12.24 9.23 -11.30
C GLY A 60 12.83 8.76 -9.98
N ASN A 61 13.76 9.51 -9.39
CA ASN A 61 14.28 9.25 -8.04
C ASN A 61 13.21 9.37 -6.92
N ARG A 62 11.91 9.36 -7.26
CA ARG A 62 10.76 9.50 -6.36
C ARG A 62 10.75 8.43 -5.29
N LEU A 63 11.03 7.16 -5.62
CA LEU A 63 11.11 6.09 -4.62
C LEU A 63 12.12 6.42 -3.52
N LYS A 64 13.33 6.89 -3.89
CA LYS A 64 14.37 7.29 -2.93
C LYS A 64 14.06 8.58 -2.18
N GLN A 65 13.26 9.47 -2.77
CA GLN A 65 12.85 10.74 -2.15
C GLN A 65 11.71 10.54 -1.14
N ILE A 66 10.78 9.64 -1.43
CA ILE A 66 9.61 9.35 -0.59
C ILE A 66 9.94 8.29 0.46
N ILE A 67 10.76 7.30 0.11
CA ILE A 67 11.13 6.18 0.98
C ILE A 67 12.61 6.28 1.35
N ILE A 68 12.87 6.39 2.64
CA ILE A 68 14.23 6.57 3.21
C ILE A 68 15.03 5.26 3.16
N THR A 69 14.35 4.12 3.19
CA THR A 69 14.98 2.80 3.08
C THR A 69 15.25 2.44 1.63
N ASN A 70 16.41 1.81 1.37
CA ASN A 70 16.75 1.30 0.05
C ASN A 70 15.91 0.06 -0.29
N LEU A 71 14.69 0.29 -0.81
CA LEU A 71 13.82 -0.76 -1.32
C LEU A 71 14.13 -1.01 -2.78
N ASP A 72 14.22 -2.29 -3.14
CA ASP A 72 14.30 -2.72 -4.54
C ASP A 72 12.89 -2.71 -5.14
N PRO A 73 12.59 -1.83 -6.14
CA PRO A 73 11.29 -1.80 -6.79
C PRO A 73 10.92 -3.15 -7.40
N GLN A 74 11.90 -3.96 -7.82
CA GLN A 74 11.63 -5.27 -8.41
C GLN A 74 11.01 -6.22 -7.40
N LYS A 75 11.46 -6.22 -6.14
CA LYS A 75 10.86 -7.04 -5.08
C LYS A 75 9.40 -6.67 -4.80
N ILE A 76 9.07 -5.38 -4.86
CA ILE A 76 7.70 -4.90 -4.71
C ILE A 76 6.84 -5.40 -5.88
N LYS A 77 7.34 -5.28 -7.13
CA LYS A 77 6.67 -5.80 -8.32
C LYS A 77 6.45 -7.32 -8.23
N ASP A 78 7.43 -8.06 -7.75
CA ASP A 78 7.35 -9.51 -7.56
C ASP A 78 6.30 -9.87 -6.50
N THR A 79 6.26 -9.13 -5.38
CA THR A 79 5.22 -9.31 -4.36
C THR A 79 3.83 -9.07 -4.93
N ILE A 80 3.62 -7.96 -5.67
CA ILE A 80 2.32 -7.67 -6.32
C ILE A 80 1.92 -8.82 -7.24
N LYS A 81 2.85 -9.31 -8.07
CA LYS A 81 2.61 -10.43 -8.99
C LYS A 81 2.23 -11.71 -8.24
N ILE A 82 2.96 -12.05 -7.17
CA ILE A 82 2.71 -13.24 -6.34
C ILE A 82 1.30 -13.19 -5.74
N VAL A 83 0.95 -12.08 -5.08
CA VAL A 83 -0.34 -11.94 -4.40
C VAL A 83 -1.49 -11.90 -5.40
N GLN A 84 -1.37 -11.13 -6.49
CA GLN A 84 -2.41 -11.04 -7.54
C GLN A 84 -2.65 -12.39 -8.25
N SER A 85 -1.62 -13.23 -8.38
CA SER A 85 -1.77 -14.59 -8.95
C SER A 85 -2.41 -15.60 -8.00
N SER A 86 -2.60 -15.24 -6.73
CA SER A 86 -3.10 -16.14 -5.70
C SER A 86 -4.62 -16.18 -5.67
N LYS A 87 -5.18 -17.37 -5.48
CA LYS A 87 -6.63 -17.57 -5.37
C LYS A 87 -7.11 -17.30 -3.95
N ASN A 88 -8.33 -16.79 -3.81
CA ASN A 88 -9.04 -16.62 -2.53
C ASN A 88 -8.32 -15.72 -1.52
N ILE A 89 -7.59 -14.71 -2.01
CA ILE A 89 -6.98 -13.70 -1.16
C ILE A 89 -7.55 -12.32 -1.47
N GLN A 90 -7.95 -11.59 -0.45
CA GLN A 90 -8.25 -10.18 -0.61
C GLN A 90 -6.93 -9.42 -0.74
N PHE A 91 -6.76 -8.67 -1.82
CA PHE A 91 -5.56 -7.88 -2.06
C PHE A 91 -5.90 -6.39 -2.10
N GLU A 92 -5.32 -5.65 -1.17
CA GLU A 92 -5.37 -4.20 -1.12
C GLU A 92 -3.97 -3.63 -1.40
N ILE A 93 -3.89 -2.64 -2.29
CA ILE A 93 -2.70 -1.81 -2.44
C ILE A 93 -3.03 -0.44 -1.87
N ARG A 94 -2.15 0.10 -1.01
CA ARG A 94 -2.40 1.33 -0.27
C ARG A 94 -1.29 2.33 -0.46
N THR A 95 -1.66 3.57 -0.79
CA THR A 95 -0.76 4.71 -0.84
C THR A 95 -1.11 5.68 0.28
N THR A 96 -0.19 5.91 1.21
CA THR A 96 -0.35 7.00 2.19
C THR A 96 0.04 8.31 1.52
N TYR A 97 -0.95 9.11 1.14
CA TYR A 97 -0.72 10.40 0.50
C TYR A 97 -0.38 11.46 1.55
N ILE A 98 0.82 12.01 1.43
CA ILE A 98 1.37 13.06 2.29
C ILE A 98 1.56 14.31 1.43
N LYS A 99 0.94 15.42 1.82
CA LYS A 99 1.09 16.70 1.12
C LYS A 99 2.54 17.19 1.26
N LYS A 100 3.03 17.89 0.23
CA LYS A 100 4.44 18.30 0.03
C LYS A 100 5.43 17.17 -0.22
N LEU A 101 5.19 15.96 0.29
CA LEU A 101 6.03 14.81 -0.05
C LEU A 101 5.64 14.19 -1.40
N HIS A 102 4.35 14.12 -1.72
CA HIS A 102 3.83 13.59 -2.97
C HIS A 102 3.31 14.69 -3.88
N THR A 103 3.35 14.43 -5.19
CA THR A 103 2.66 15.22 -6.21
C THR A 103 1.47 14.44 -6.78
N PRO A 104 0.50 15.12 -7.43
CA PRO A 104 -0.55 14.43 -8.19
C PRO A 104 0.00 13.46 -9.26
N ASP A 105 1.16 13.78 -9.86
CA ASP A 105 1.81 12.93 -10.86
C ASP A 105 2.38 11.63 -10.26
N ASP A 106 2.74 11.62 -8.97
CA ASP A 106 3.14 10.38 -8.30
C ASP A 106 1.96 9.39 -8.20
N LEU A 107 0.80 9.88 -7.74
CA LEU A 107 -0.42 9.07 -7.69
C LEU A 107 -0.83 8.60 -9.08
N LYS A 108 -0.78 9.50 -10.08
CA LYS A 108 -1.02 9.17 -11.49
C LYS A 108 -0.12 8.03 -11.96
N SER A 109 1.16 8.09 -11.63
CA SER A 109 2.15 7.10 -12.04
C SER A 109 1.88 5.74 -11.39
N ILE A 110 1.49 5.71 -10.11
CA ILE A 110 1.06 4.49 -9.41
C ILE A 110 -0.19 3.92 -10.08
N MET A 111 -1.22 4.75 -10.31
CA MET A 111 -2.48 4.31 -10.93
C MET A 111 -2.28 3.77 -12.35
N ASN A 112 -1.44 4.41 -13.15
CA ASN A 112 -1.08 3.93 -14.48
C ASN A 112 -0.32 2.60 -14.42
N TYR A 113 0.59 2.44 -13.47
CA TYR A 113 1.27 1.17 -13.24
C TYR A 113 0.26 0.06 -12.87
N LEU A 114 -0.65 0.31 -11.92
CA LEU A 114 -1.70 -0.65 -11.53
C LEU A 114 -2.61 -1.01 -12.71
N LYS A 115 -2.94 -0.04 -13.57
CA LYS A 115 -3.72 -0.28 -14.79
C LYS A 115 -2.94 -1.15 -15.77
N LYS A 116 -1.65 -0.86 -15.99
CA LYS A 116 -0.76 -1.61 -16.90
C LYS A 116 -0.62 -3.08 -16.51
N ILE A 117 -0.62 -3.39 -15.21
CA ILE A 117 -0.54 -4.78 -14.73
C ILE A 117 -1.92 -5.45 -14.57
N ASN A 118 -3.00 -4.78 -15.02
CA ASN A 118 -4.39 -5.23 -14.85
C ASN A 118 -4.67 -5.62 -13.40
N PHE A 119 -4.31 -4.76 -12.44
CA PHE A 119 -4.61 -4.98 -11.03
C PHE A 119 -6.12 -5.09 -10.81
N THR A 120 -6.54 -6.05 -10.00
CA THR A 120 -7.95 -6.39 -9.77
C THR A 120 -8.38 -6.29 -8.30
N GLY A 121 -7.49 -5.85 -7.42
CA GLY A 121 -7.78 -5.64 -6.00
C GLY A 121 -8.34 -4.24 -5.71
N ASP A 122 -8.35 -3.88 -4.42
CA ASP A 122 -8.73 -2.54 -3.98
C ASP A 122 -7.48 -1.63 -3.96
N TYR A 123 -7.55 -0.45 -4.58
CA TYR A 123 -6.53 0.58 -4.43
C TYR A 123 -7.00 1.65 -3.45
N VAL A 124 -6.26 1.85 -2.36
CA VAL A 124 -6.63 2.74 -1.27
C VAL A 124 -5.68 3.91 -1.20
N ILE A 125 -6.22 5.12 -1.29
CA ILE A 125 -5.47 6.34 -1.00
C ILE A 125 -5.79 6.73 0.44
N GLN A 126 -4.80 6.59 1.31
CA GLN A 126 -4.90 6.93 2.72
C GLN A 126 -4.36 8.34 2.96
N GLN A 127 -5.22 9.22 3.47
CA GLN A 127 -4.83 10.52 3.96
C GLN A 127 -3.79 10.35 5.08
N TYR A 128 -2.64 11.02 4.95
CA TYR A 128 -1.70 11.10 6.05
C TYR A 128 -2.33 11.83 7.24
N GLN A 129 -2.08 11.28 8.43
CA GLN A 129 -2.47 11.88 9.69
C GLN A 129 -1.23 12.00 10.56
N TYR A 130 -1.02 13.18 11.13
CA TYR A 130 0.05 13.42 12.08
C TYR A 130 -0.15 12.51 13.31
N SER A 131 0.95 11.97 13.81
CA SER A 131 0.97 11.24 15.08
C SER A 131 2.24 11.64 15.84
N ASP A 132 2.15 11.65 17.17
CA ASP A 132 3.26 12.11 18.04
C ASP A 132 4.55 11.28 17.87
N GLY A 133 4.46 10.08 17.30
CA GLY A 133 5.62 9.24 16.97
C GLY A 133 6.38 9.66 15.71
N VAL A 134 5.88 10.65 14.96
CA VAL A 134 6.58 11.22 13.80
C VAL A 134 7.63 12.18 14.33
N GLY A 135 8.91 11.78 14.23
CA GLY A 135 10.03 12.58 14.73
C GLY A 135 9.97 14.02 14.26
N GLU A 136 10.35 14.96 15.13
CA GLU A 136 10.12 16.40 14.96
C GLU A 136 10.60 16.93 13.60
N ASN A 137 11.70 16.37 13.09
CA ASN A 137 12.30 16.71 11.79
C ASN A 137 11.37 16.49 10.58
N TYR A 138 10.34 15.64 10.71
CA TYR A 138 9.39 15.35 9.63
C TYR A 138 8.09 16.14 9.75
N ARG A 139 7.90 16.90 10.84
CA ARG A 139 6.68 17.67 11.09
C ARG A 139 6.45 18.76 10.03
N GLU A 140 7.51 19.34 9.50
CA GLU A 140 7.43 20.37 8.44
C GLU A 140 7.34 19.79 7.03
N LEU A 141 7.81 18.54 6.84
CA LEU A 141 7.80 17.84 5.56
C LEU A 141 6.48 17.12 5.30
N PHE A 142 5.81 16.65 6.36
CA PHE A 142 4.59 15.87 6.26
C PHE A 142 3.38 16.72 6.61
N GLU A 143 2.79 17.33 5.59
CA GLU A 143 1.54 18.06 5.72
C GLU A 143 0.36 17.11 5.49
N GLU A 144 -0.69 17.24 6.30
CA GLU A 144 -1.94 16.50 6.09
C GLU A 144 -2.65 17.06 4.83
N PRO A 145 -2.92 16.26 3.79
CA PRO A 145 -3.79 16.69 2.71
C PRO A 145 -5.25 16.70 3.19
N SER A 146 -6.08 17.58 2.66
CA SER A 146 -7.54 17.51 2.83
C SER A 146 -8.16 16.42 1.95
N PHE A 147 -9.34 15.94 2.33
CA PHE A 147 -10.10 15.02 1.48
C PHE A 147 -10.39 15.61 0.09
N GLU A 148 -10.76 16.89 -0.01
CA GLU A 148 -11.07 17.53 -1.29
C GLU A 148 -9.83 17.60 -2.20
N GLU A 149 -8.63 17.88 -1.66
CA GLU A 149 -7.39 17.82 -2.46
C GLU A 149 -7.14 16.42 -3.05
N ILE A 150 -7.37 15.35 -2.27
CA ILE A 150 -7.24 13.97 -2.78
C ILE A 150 -8.29 13.68 -3.86
N LYS A 151 -9.54 14.08 -3.61
CA LYS A 151 -10.67 13.88 -4.51
C LYS A 151 -10.48 14.62 -5.83
N ASP A 152 -9.95 15.84 -5.81
CA ASP A 152 -9.67 16.63 -7.01
C ASP A 152 -8.63 15.96 -7.92
N ILE A 153 -7.61 15.31 -7.33
CA ILE A 153 -6.67 14.48 -8.08
C ILE A 153 -7.41 13.34 -8.78
N LEU A 154 -8.37 12.71 -8.10
CA LEU A 154 -9.13 11.56 -8.59
C LEU A 154 -10.19 11.88 -9.63
N ASN A 155 -10.74 13.10 -9.65
CA ASN A 155 -11.79 13.53 -10.59
C ASN A 155 -11.39 13.35 -12.08
N ASN A 156 -10.10 13.26 -12.38
CA ASN A 156 -9.59 13.07 -13.74
C ASN A 156 -9.51 11.59 -14.17
N TYR A 157 -9.95 10.65 -13.33
CA TYR A 157 -9.85 9.21 -13.61
C TYR A 157 -11.20 8.54 -13.55
N GLU A 158 -11.55 7.85 -14.63
CA GLU A 158 -12.77 7.07 -14.76
C GLU A 158 -12.45 5.72 -15.43
N ASN A 159 -13.37 4.76 -15.30
CA ASN A 159 -13.31 3.47 -15.99
C ASN A 159 -11.98 2.70 -15.76
N LEU A 160 -11.52 2.66 -14.51
CA LEU A 160 -10.35 1.89 -14.10
C LEU A 160 -10.72 0.40 -13.89
N PRO A 161 -9.78 -0.54 -14.13
CA PRO A 161 -10.04 -1.97 -13.94
C PRO A 161 -10.06 -2.42 -12.47
N TYR A 162 -9.86 -1.48 -11.54
CA TYR A 162 -9.87 -1.68 -10.10
C TYR A 162 -10.64 -0.54 -9.42
N LYS A 163 -11.10 -0.79 -8.21
CA LYS A 163 -11.82 0.20 -7.39
C LYS A 163 -10.83 1.10 -6.66
N ILE A 164 -11.19 2.36 -6.49
CA ILE A 164 -10.44 3.30 -5.66
C ILE A 164 -11.24 3.66 -4.43
N TYR A 165 -10.61 3.48 -3.28
CA TYR A 165 -11.13 3.94 -1.99
C TYR A 165 -10.26 5.07 -1.46
N VAL A 166 -10.89 6.01 -0.76
CA VAL A 166 -10.18 7.01 0.03
C VAL A 166 -10.44 6.71 1.50
N ARG A 167 -9.35 6.66 2.26
CA ARG A 167 -9.37 6.60 3.71
C ARG A 167 -8.94 7.94 4.28
N ALA A 168 -9.88 8.72 4.80
CA ALA A 168 -9.63 10.06 5.33
C ALA A 168 -10.40 10.30 6.65
N ARG A 169 -9.95 11.25 7.47
CA ARG A 169 -10.52 11.56 8.79
C ARG A 169 -11.99 11.95 8.67
N GLU A 170 -12.32 12.69 7.63
CA GLU A 170 -13.62 13.32 7.38
C GLU A 170 -14.68 12.30 6.93
N ILE A 171 -14.27 11.27 6.20
CA ILE A 171 -15.20 10.35 5.51
C ILE A 171 -15.01 8.87 5.89
N GLY A 172 -14.04 8.55 6.74
CA GLY A 172 -13.70 7.17 7.08
C GLY A 172 -13.09 6.45 5.89
N TYR A 173 -13.65 5.28 5.51
CA TYR A 173 -13.21 4.48 4.36
C TYR A 173 -14.35 4.41 3.33
N LYS A 174 -14.18 5.03 2.17
CA LYS A 174 -15.24 5.17 1.15
C LYS A 174 -14.74 4.88 -0.25
N GLN A 175 -15.52 4.14 -1.04
CA GLN A 175 -15.26 3.99 -2.47
C GLN A 175 -15.56 5.30 -3.20
N ILE A 176 -14.65 5.72 -4.07
CA ILE A 176 -14.77 6.95 -4.88
C ILE A 176 -14.95 6.61 -6.37
N ILE A 177 -14.21 5.62 -6.87
CA ILE A 177 -14.29 5.10 -8.25
C ILE A 177 -14.56 3.60 -8.17
#